data_AF-A0A9Y2AYF3-F1
#
_entry.id   AF-A0A9Y2AYF3-F1
#
_cell.length_a   1.000
_cell.length_b   1.000
_cell.length_c   1.000
_cell.angle_alpha   90.00
_cell.angle_beta   90.00
_cell.angle_gamma   90.00
#
_symmetry.space_group_name_H-M   'P 1'
#
loop_
_entity.id
_entity.type
_entity.pdbx_description
1 polymer ?
#
loop_
_entity_poly.entity_id
_entity_poly.type
_entity_poly.pdbx_seq_one_letter_code
_entity_poly.pdbx_strand_id
1 'polypeptide(L)'
;MQGSDVNAHDDDRRHATRIFEAATWGYAVKVTCRCRRTCTFEAHGLWWRFKRKGWSDDFRDAVRCLYCRSCTERTGRKVRPTLMETTNEPPHIRLPLPDEREWKRAVSRNRG
;
A
#
# COMPACT_ATOMS: atom_id res chain seq x y z
N MET A 1 4.65 -24.06 -28.08
CA MET A 1 3.52 -23.15 -27.81
C MET A 1 2.64 -23.83 -26.77
N GLN A 2 2.68 -23.40 -25.51
CA GLN A 2 1.75 -23.87 -24.48
C GLN A 2 1.24 -22.64 -23.74
N GLY A 3 -0.09 -22.60 -23.61
CA GLY A 3 -0.91 -21.42 -23.41
C GLY A 3 -0.71 -20.77 -22.04
N SER A 4 -0.69 -19.44 -22.09
CA SER A 4 -0.79 -18.54 -20.96
C SER A 4 -2.23 -18.52 -20.43
N ASP A 5 -2.53 -19.40 -19.48
CA ASP A 5 -3.69 -19.26 -18.59
C ASP A 5 -3.35 -18.26 -17.47
N VAL A 6 -3.43 -16.97 -17.80
CA VAL A 6 -3.52 -15.92 -16.78
C VAL A 6 -5.00 -15.62 -16.59
N ASN A 7 -5.64 -16.38 -15.69
CA ASN A 7 -7.00 -16.10 -15.22
C ASN A 7 -7.02 -14.71 -14.56
N ALA A 8 -7.41 -13.72 -15.36
CA ALA A 8 -7.80 -12.38 -14.91
C ALA A 8 -9.22 -12.47 -14.31
N HIS A 9 -9.30 -12.86 -13.05
CA HIS A 9 -10.51 -12.77 -12.26
C HIS A 9 -10.22 -11.89 -11.05
N ASP A 10 -10.41 -10.57 -11.18
CA ASP A 10 -10.33 -9.67 -10.03
C ASP A 10 -11.04 -8.31 -10.26
N ASP A 11 -12.14 -8.27 -11.03
CA ASP A 11 -12.79 -7.02 -11.46
C ASP A 11 -14.12 -6.70 -10.75
N ASP A 12 -14.34 -7.25 -9.55
CA ASP A 12 -15.47 -6.85 -8.68
C ASP A 12 -15.03 -6.73 -7.21
N ARG A 13 -13.89 -6.08 -7.00
CA ARG A 13 -13.36 -5.82 -5.65
C ARG A 13 -13.64 -4.38 -5.27
N ARG A 14 -14.03 -4.16 -4.01
CA ARG A 14 -13.99 -2.82 -3.43
C ARG A 14 -12.54 -2.34 -3.51
N HIS A 15 -12.25 -1.42 -4.42
CA HIS A 15 -10.92 -0.81 -4.52
C HIS A 15 -10.79 0.14 -3.34
N ALA A 16 -10.06 -0.28 -2.32
CA ALA A 16 -9.74 0.63 -1.23
C ALA A 16 -8.97 1.80 -1.85
N THR A 17 -9.42 3.01 -1.57
CA THR A 17 -8.75 4.22 -2.06
C THR A 17 -7.77 4.75 -1.02
N ARG A 18 -7.86 4.25 0.21
CA ARG A 18 -7.06 4.64 1.36
C ARG A 18 -6.36 3.45 2.01
N ILE A 19 -5.19 3.69 2.59
CA ILE A 19 -4.44 2.66 3.33
C ILE A 19 -5.23 2.19 4.55
N PHE A 20 -5.99 3.08 5.19
CA PHE A 20 -6.84 2.69 6.33
C PHE A 20 -7.94 1.70 5.92
N GLU A 21 -8.58 1.90 4.77
CA GLU A 21 -9.60 0.99 4.24
C GLU A 21 -8.99 -0.38 3.93
N ALA A 22 -7.82 -0.39 3.27
CA ALA A 22 -7.06 -1.62 3.01
C ALA A 22 -6.74 -2.38 4.30
N ALA A 23 -6.28 -1.68 5.35
CA ALA A 23 -6.01 -2.26 6.65
C ALA A 23 -7.29 -2.82 7.31
N THR A 24 -8.41 -2.09 7.23
CA THR A 24 -9.69 -2.51 7.79
C THR A 24 -10.25 -3.76 7.10
N TRP A 25 -10.02 -3.89 5.80
CA TRP A 25 -10.47 -5.05 5.01
C TRP A 25 -9.46 -6.21 4.99
N GLY A 26 -8.29 -6.05 5.62
CA GLY A 26 -7.26 -7.09 5.66
C GLY A 26 -6.51 -7.29 4.33
N TYR A 27 -6.54 -6.30 3.43
CA TYR A 27 -5.75 -6.32 2.20
C TYR A 27 -4.32 -5.83 2.43
N ALA A 28 -3.39 -6.28 1.58
CA ALA A 28 -2.07 -5.66 1.46
C ALA A 28 -2.11 -4.50 0.47
N VAL A 29 -1.12 -3.59 0.56
CA VAL A 29 -0.97 -2.48 -0.38
C VAL A 29 0.18 -2.77 -1.33
N LYS A 30 -0.12 -2.89 -2.62
CA LYS A 30 0.86 -3.02 -3.69
C LYS A 30 1.22 -1.64 -4.23
N VAL A 31 2.51 -1.42 -4.41
CA VAL A 31 3.05 -0.16 -4.94
C VAL A 31 3.90 -0.49 -6.15
N THR A 32 3.59 0.16 -7.28
CA THR A 32 4.25 -0.07 -8.56
C THR A 32 5.05 1.14 -8.95
N CYS A 33 6.35 0.94 -9.17
CA CYS A 33 7.26 1.98 -9.63
C CYS A 33 7.26 2.12 -11.16
N ARG A 34 7.67 3.29 -11.66
CA ARG A 34 7.94 3.54 -13.09
C ARG A 34 8.92 2.54 -13.72
N CYS A 35 9.82 1.95 -12.94
CA CYS A 35 10.72 0.89 -13.40
C CYS A 35 10.06 -0.50 -13.50
N ARG A 36 8.73 -0.57 -13.34
CA ARG A 36 7.89 -1.79 -13.34
C ARG A 36 8.11 -2.74 -12.17
N ARG A 37 8.96 -2.38 -11.21
CA ARG A 37 9.09 -3.13 -9.95
C ARG A 37 7.90 -2.84 -9.06
N THR A 38 7.37 -3.89 -8.47
CA THR A 38 6.28 -3.85 -7.51
C THR A 38 6.82 -4.17 -6.13
N CYS A 39 6.11 -3.71 -5.10
CA CYS A 39 6.38 -4.09 -3.72
C CYS A 39 5.07 -4.10 -2.93
N THR A 40 4.87 -5.11 -2.09
CA THR A 40 3.68 -5.25 -1.25
C THR A 40 4.00 -4.90 0.20
N PHE A 41 3.14 -4.09 0.80
CA PHE A 41 3.22 -3.63 2.18
C PHE A 41 2.04 -4.16 2.98
N GLU A 42 2.32 -4.50 4.23
CA GLU A 42 1.30 -4.78 5.22
C GLU A 42 0.58 -3.47 5.57
N ALA A 43 -0.76 -3.47 5.44
CA ALA A 43 -1.53 -2.23 5.43
C ALA A 43 -1.63 -1.54 6.79
N HIS A 44 -1.73 -2.27 7.91
CA HIS A 44 -1.81 -1.64 9.24
C HIS A 44 -0.52 -0.89 9.58
N GLY A 45 0.63 -1.52 9.37
CA GLY A 45 1.93 -0.93 9.61
C GLY A 45 2.23 0.21 8.65
N LEU A 46 1.80 0.11 7.39
CA LEU A 46 1.89 1.21 6.43
C LEU A 46 1.04 2.41 6.88
N TRP A 47 -0.23 2.19 7.19
CA TRP A 47 -1.12 3.23 7.71
C TRP A 47 -0.53 3.88 8.97
N TRP A 48 -0.02 3.07 9.92
CA TRP A 48 0.55 3.59 11.15
C TRP A 48 1.77 4.48 10.91
N ARG A 49 2.63 4.13 9.96
CA ARG A 49 3.76 4.96 9.56
C ARG A 49 3.29 6.31 9.00
N PHE A 50 2.26 6.30 8.16
CA PHE A 50 1.69 7.51 7.57
C PHE A 50 1.05 8.41 8.64
N LYS A 51 0.24 7.82 9.51
CA LYS A 51 -0.37 8.50 10.66
C LYS A 51 0.68 9.15 11.56
N ARG A 52 1.76 8.44 11.92
CA ARG A 52 2.85 9.00 12.75
C ARG A 52 3.60 10.15 12.09
N LYS A 53 3.61 10.20 10.75
CA LYS A 53 4.25 11.27 9.98
C LYS A 53 3.29 12.41 9.62
N GLY A 54 2.00 12.29 9.93
CA GLY A 54 0.98 13.25 9.51
C GLY A 54 0.77 13.29 7.99
N TRP A 55 1.03 12.16 7.31
CA TRP A 55 0.82 12.05 5.86
C TRP A 55 -0.60 11.60 5.54
N SER A 56 -1.13 12.04 4.40
CA SER A 56 -2.40 11.57 3.85
C SER A 56 -2.32 10.07 3.53
N ASP A 57 -3.35 9.32 3.92
CA ASP A 57 -3.45 7.88 3.66
C ASP A 57 -4.23 7.55 2.38
N ASP A 58 -4.66 8.57 1.62
CA ASP A 58 -5.19 8.42 0.26
C ASP A 58 -4.09 7.91 -0.68
N PHE A 59 -4.37 6.88 -1.48
CA PHE A 59 -3.39 6.27 -2.37
C PHE A 59 -2.75 7.26 -3.36
N ARG A 60 -3.50 8.26 -3.84
CA ARG A 60 -3.01 9.27 -4.80
C ARG A 60 -1.98 10.20 -4.16
N ASP A 61 -2.13 10.50 -2.88
CA ASP A 61 -1.16 11.30 -2.13
C ASP A 61 -0.05 10.43 -1.56
N ALA A 62 -0.40 9.27 -1.03
CA ALA A 62 0.51 8.39 -0.33
C ALA A 62 1.62 7.85 -1.24
N VAL A 63 1.30 7.60 -2.51
CA VAL A 63 2.29 7.20 -3.51
C VAL A 63 3.43 8.24 -3.64
N ARG A 64 3.15 9.52 -3.39
CA ARG A 64 4.13 10.62 -3.50
C ARG A 64 5.09 10.68 -2.32
N CYS A 65 4.72 10.09 -1.18
CA CYS A 65 5.54 9.97 0.02
C CYS A 65 6.55 8.80 -0.06
N LEU A 66 6.33 7.86 -0.99
CA LEU A 66 7.19 6.71 -1.21
C LEU A 66 8.23 6.96 -2.31
N TYR A 67 9.30 6.16 -2.30
CA TYR A 67 10.30 6.14 -3.35
C TYR A 67 10.80 4.72 -3.60
N CYS A 68 11.18 4.43 -4.85
CA CYS A 68 11.74 3.14 -5.21
C CYS A 68 13.23 3.08 -4.85
N ARG A 69 13.58 2.21 -3.90
CA ARG A 69 14.95 1.99 -3.45
C ARG A 69 15.89 1.62 -4.60
N SER A 70 15.51 0.66 -5.45
CA SER A 70 16.36 0.22 -6.58
C SER A 70 16.60 1.33 -7.61
N CYS A 71 15.63 2.23 -7.83
CA CYS A 71 15.84 3.38 -8.70
C CYS A 71 16.77 4.41 -8.07
N THR A 72 16.62 4.67 -6.77
CA THR A 72 17.52 5.54 -6.03
C THR A 72 18.95 5.02 -6.05
N GLU A 73 19.16 3.73 -5.83
CA GLU A 73 20.49 3.09 -5.87
C GLU A 73 21.11 3.14 -7.27
N ARG A 74 20.31 2.91 -8.34
CA ARG A 74 20.80 2.93 -9.73
C ARG A 74 21.08 4.33 -10.28
N THR A 75 20.29 5.34 -9.90
CA THR A 75 20.32 6.67 -10.55
C THR A 75 20.75 7.80 -9.63
N GLY A 76 20.89 7.55 -8.32
CA GLY A 76 21.14 8.56 -7.31
C GLY A 76 19.94 9.48 -7.01
N ARG A 77 18.79 9.28 -7.67
CA ARG A 77 17.59 10.13 -7.53
C ARG A 77 16.41 9.36 -6.97
N LYS A 78 15.64 9.99 -6.07
CA LYS A 78 14.41 9.42 -5.52
C LYS A 78 13.32 9.38 -6.59
N VAL A 79 13.06 8.19 -7.13
CA VAL A 79 11.96 7.98 -8.08
C VAL A 79 10.69 7.63 -7.33
N ARG A 80 9.67 8.48 -7.46
CA ARG A 80 8.34 8.24 -6.89
C ARG A 80 7.63 7.12 -7.68
N PRO A 81 6.97 6.18 -6.99
CA PRO A 81 6.11 5.21 -7.66
C PRO A 81 4.94 5.89 -8.39
N THR A 82 4.31 5.17 -9.31
CA THR A 82 3.25 5.70 -10.18
C THR A 82 1.86 5.18 -9.81
N LEU A 83 1.78 4.03 -9.16
CA LEU A 83 0.52 3.40 -8.79
C LEU A 83 0.61 2.80 -7.39
N MET A 84 -0.47 2.92 -6.64
CA MET A 84 -0.71 2.29 -5.36
C MET A 84 -2.12 1.70 -5.41
N GLU A 85 -2.24 0.42 -5.07
CA GLU A 85 -3.48 -0.36 -5.17
C GLU A 85 -3.52 -1.43 -4.08
N THR A 86 -4.69 -2.01 -3.82
CA THR A 86 -4.82 -3.15 -2.91
C THR A 86 -4.51 -4.46 -3.60
N THR A 87 -4.02 -5.44 -2.85
CA THR A 87 -3.79 -6.80 -3.34
C THR A 87 -4.09 -7.85 -2.28
N ASN A 88 -4.38 -9.07 -2.74
CA ASN A 88 -4.44 -10.29 -1.91
C ASN A 88 -3.07 -10.96 -1.75
N GLU A 89 -2.06 -10.51 -2.51
CA GLU A 89 -0.70 -11.02 -2.37
C GLU A 89 -0.19 -10.80 -0.94
N PRO A 90 0.54 -11.76 -0.36
CA PRO A 90 1.10 -11.59 0.97
C PRO A 90 2.07 -10.40 1.01
N PRO A 91 2.07 -9.62 2.11
CA PRO A 91 2.92 -8.45 2.21
C PRO A 91 4.39 -8.85 2.34
N HIS A 92 5.22 -8.32 1.45
CA HIS A 92 6.67 -8.49 1.49
C HIS A 92 7.32 -7.61 2.56
N ILE A 93 6.80 -6.39 2.76
CA ILE A 93 7.30 -5.45 3.76
C ILE A 93 6.30 -5.34 4.90
N ARG A 94 6.77 -5.71 6.10
CA ARG A 94 6.04 -5.53 7.36
C ARG A 94 6.63 -4.37 8.13
N LEU A 95 5.79 -3.39 8.44
CA LEU A 95 6.16 -2.23 9.25
C LEU A 95 5.67 -2.44 10.69
N PRO A 96 6.21 -1.68 11.67
CA PRO A 96 5.69 -1.74 13.03
C PRO A 96 4.19 -1.47 13.03
N LEU A 97 3.43 -2.39 13.64
CA LEU A 97 1.99 -2.27 13.76
C LEU A 97 1.63 -1.15 14.75
N PRO A 98 0.45 -0.52 14.61
CA PRO A 98 -0.09 0.32 15.66
C PRO A 98 -0.41 -0.53 16.89
N ASP A 99 -0.33 0.07 18.08
CA ASP A 99 -0.91 -0.58 19.26
C ASP A 99 -2.44 -0.68 19.13
N GLU A 100 -3.04 -1.59 19.89
CA GLU A 100 -4.47 -1.86 19.81
C GLU A 100 -5.32 -0.62 20.14
N ARG A 101 -4.85 0.22 21.07
CA ARG A 101 -5.55 1.43 21.50
C ARG A 101 -5.61 2.46 20.37
N GLU A 102 -4.51 2.68 19.67
CA GLU A 102 -4.39 3.60 18.54
C GLU A 102 -5.19 3.09 17.35
N TRP A 103 -5.21 1.79 17.12
CA TRP A 103 -6.07 1.19 16.09
C TRP A 103 -7.55 1.40 16.41
N LYS A 104 -8.00 1.08 17.63
CA LYS A 104 -9.39 1.31 18.07
C LYS A 104 -9.80 2.78 17.95
N ARG A 105 -8.92 3.71 18.31
CA ARG A 105 -9.14 5.16 18.14
C ARG A 105 -9.32 5.55 16.69
N ALA A 106 -8.55 4.99 15.76
CA ALA A 106 -8.69 5.28 14.35
C ALA A 106 -9.99 4.71 13.77
N VAL A 107 -10.34 3.48 14.15
CA VAL A 107 -11.63 2.87 13.79
C VAL A 107 -12.80 3.69 14.32
N SER A 108 -12.75 4.20 15.55
CA SER A 108 -13.84 5.02 16.08
C SER A 108 -14.01 6.34 15.33
N ARG A 109 -12.92 7.00 14.94
CA ARG A 109 -12.97 8.25 14.17
C ARG A 109 -13.56 8.07 12.78
N ASN A 110 -13.36 6.91 12.16
CA ASN A 110 -13.90 6.60 10.83
C ASN A 110 -15.34 6.03 10.86
N ARG A 111 -15.93 5.85 12.04
CA ARG A 111 -17.33 5.39 12.22
C ARG A 111 -18.29 6.53 12.61
N GLY A 112 -17.78 7.74 12.80
CA GLY A 112 -18.54 8.92 13.24
C GLY A 112 -18.82 9.90 12.11
#